data_AF-A0A9D6HSM9-F1
#
_entry.id   AF-A0A9D6HSM9-F1
#
_cell.length_a   1.000
_cell.length_b   1.000
_cell.length_c   1.000
_cell.angle_alpha   90.00
_cell.angle_beta   90.00
_cell.angle_gamma   90.00
#
_symmetry.space_group_name_H-M   'P 1'
#
loop_
_entity.id
_entity.type
_entity.pdbx_description
1 polymer ?
#
loop_
_entity_poly.entity_id
_entity_poly.type
_entity_poly.pdbx_seq_one_letter_code
_entity_poly.pdbx_strand_id
1 'polypeptide(L)'
;MIGSLEAIGRGARESDAAKTRLAIGAARAGLKNAKDALLKTLDAELAVWESKLDVIFSEPAGREGMSRHAGYWKEKLENSI
;
A
#
# COMPACT_ATOMS: atom_id res chain seq x y z
N MET A 1 9.41 -0.83 5.26
CA MET A 1 8.64 -1.05 4.02
C MET A 1 7.63 -2.17 4.19
N ILE A 2 8.03 -3.41 4.53
CA ILE A 2 7.09 -4.52 4.79
C ILE A 2 6.06 -4.16 5.88
N GLY A 3 6.50 -3.63 7.02
CA GLY A 3 5.57 -3.15 8.07
C GLY A 3 4.66 -1.99 7.63
N SER A 4 5.06 -1.20 6.63
CA SER A 4 4.20 -0.17 6.04
C SER A 4 3.10 -0.78 5.18
N LEU A 5 3.38 -1.85 4.44
CA LEU A 5 2.37 -2.60 3.67
C LEU A 5 1.36 -3.28 4.59
N GLU A 6 1.81 -3.85 5.71
CA GLU A 6 0.92 -4.38 6.74
C GLU A 6 0.01 -3.30 7.33
N ALA A 7 0.56 -2.11 7.61
CA ALA A 7 -0.20 -0.98 8.12
C ALA A 7 -1.25 -0.48 7.12
N ILE A 8 -0.93 -0.45 5.80
CA ILE A 8 -1.90 -0.14 4.74
C ILE A 8 -3.04 -1.16 4.78
N GLY A 9 -2.71 -2.46 4.77
CA GLY A 9 -3.70 -3.53 4.77
C GLY A 9 -4.60 -3.52 6.00
N ARG A 10 -4.05 -3.16 7.16
CA ARG A 10 -4.80 -2.99 8.41
C ARG A 10 -5.70 -1.76 8.38
N GLY A 11 -5.17 -0.59 7.99
CA GLY A 11 -5.97 0.64 7.91
C GLY A 11 -7.15 0.51 6.96
N ALA A 12 -6.99 -0.23 5.85
CA ALA A 12 -8.08 -0.56 4.94
C ALA A 12 -9.17 -1.43 5.61
N ARG A 13 -8.81 -2.46 6.39
CA ARG A 13 -9.76 -3.29 7.15
C ARG A 13 -10.47 -2.51 8.24
N GLU A 14 -9.74 -1.64 8.94
CA GLU A 14 -10.27 -0.77 9.99
C GLU A 14 -11.08 0.41 9.43
N SER A 15 -11.13 0.58 8.10
CA SER A 15 -11.74 1.74 7.42
C SER A 15 -11.17 3.09 7.90
N ASP A 16 -9.89 3.12 8.24
CA ASP A 16 -9.16 4.31 8.69
C ASP A 16 -8.30 4.90 7.56
N ALA A 17 -8.88 5.80 6.76
CA ALA A 17 -8.22 6.42 5.62
C ALA A 17 -6.99 7.26 6.03
N ALA A 18 -7.00 7.88 7.22
CA ALA A 18 -5.89 8.69 7.69
C ALA A 18 -4.67 7.84 8.01
N LYS A 19 -4.83 6.75 8.76
CA LYS A 19 -3.74 5.79 9.01
C LYS A 19 -3.23 5.16 7.72
N THR A 20 -4.13 4.80 6.79
CA THR A 20 -3.72 4.24 5.51
C THR A 20 -2.90 5.23 4.68
N ARG A 21 -3.29 6.51 4.65
CA ARG A 21 -2.53 7.56 3.94
C ARG A 21 -1.12 7.73 4.51
N LEU A 22 -0.98 7.76 5.85
CA LEU A 22 0.33 7.83 6.51
C LEU A 22 1.20 6.59 6.18
N ALA A 23 0.60 5.40 6.17
CA ALA A 23 1.31 4.17 5.85
C ALA A 23 1.78 4.13 4.39
N ILE A 24 0.96 4.62 3.45
CA ILE A 24 1.35 4.80 2.03
C ILE A 24 2.55 5.76 1.94
N GLY A 25 2.48 6.93 2.57
CA GLY A 25 3.58 7.89 2.57
C GLY A 25 4.90 7.30 3.12
N ALA A 26 4.82 6.54 4.21
CA ALA A 26 5.98 5.87 4.78
C ALA A 26 6.56 4.78 3.85
N ALA A 27 5.70 3.99 3.18
CA ALA A 27 6.14 2.99 2.22
C ALA A 27 6.86 3.64 1.03
N ARG A 28 6.28 4.70 0.45
CA ARG A 28 6.85 5.46 -0.67
C ARG A 28 8.17 6.15 -0.30
N ALA A 29 8.27 6.70 0.91
CA ALA A 29 9.53 7.27 1.40
C ALA A 29 10.67 6.23 1.42
N GLY A 30 10.37 4.98 1.79
CA GLY A 30 11.32 3.87 1.74
C GLY A 30 11.69 3.42 0.32
N LEU A 31 10.90 3.80 -0.70
CA LEU A 31 11.08 3.42 -2.11
C LEU A 31 11.72 4.52 -2.96
N LYS A 32 11.90 5.74 -2.43
CA LYS A 32 12.35 6.93 -3.18
C LYS A 32 13.59 6.75 -4.05
N ASN A 33 14.50 5.85 -3.67
CA ASN A 33 15.76 5.58 -4.39
C ASN A 33 15.83 4.17 -4.98
N ALA A 34 14.72 3.45 -5.04
CA ALA A 34 14.69 2.09 -5.56
C ALA A 34 15.02 2.06 -7.05
N LYS A 35 16.08 1.32 -7.41
CA LYS A 35 16.45 1.08 -8.81
C LYS A 35 15.79 -0.16 -9.39
N ASP A 36 15.44 -1.10 -8.52
CA ASP A 36 14.78 -2.35 -8.85
C ASP A 36 13.39 -2.13 -9.49
N ALA A 37 13.10 -2.90 -10.53
CA ALA A 37 11.87 -2.75 -11.31
C ALA A 37 10.62 -3.15 -10.52
N LEU A 38 10.73 -4.16 -9.65
CA LEU A 38 9.64 -4.58 -8.78
C LEU A 38 9.29 -3.47 -7.78
N LEU A 39 10.30 -2.87 -7.15
CA LEU A 39 10.11 -1.77 -6.21
C LEU A 39 9.57 -0.49 -6.86
N LYS A 40 9.96 -0.19 -8.10
CA LYS A 40 9.37 0.91 -8.88
C LYS A 40 7.90 0.69 -9.20
N THR A 41 7.53 -0.54 -9.54
CA THR A 41 6.13 -0.91 -9.74
C THR A 41 5.32 -0.67 -8.47
N LEU A 42 5.85 -1.07 -7.32
CA LEU A 42 5.20 -0.83 -6.03
C LEU A 42 5.03 0.67 -5.75
N ASP A 43 6.05 1.51 -5.95
CA ASP A 43 5.90 2.97 -5.73
C ASP A 43 4.82 3.59 -6.64
N ALA A 44 4.75 3.17 -7.90
CA ALA A 44 3.71 3.62 -8.83
C ALA A 44 2.31 3.23 -8.35
N GLU A 45 2.12 2.00 -7.89
CA GLU A 45 0.83 1.55 -7.34
C GLU A 45 0.45 2.30 -6.07
N LEU A 46 1.41 2.50 -5.16
CA LEU A 46 1.19 3.27 -3.94
C LEU A 46 0.81 4.73 -4.25
N ALA A 47 1.39 5.33 -5.28
CA ALA A 47 1.01 6.67 -5.73
C ALA A 47 -0.44 6.72 -6.26
N VAL A 48 -0.87 5.69 -6.99
CA VAL A 48 -2.27 5.55 -7.43
C VAL A 48 -3.20 5.42 -6.23
N TRP A 49 -2.86 4.57 -5.26
CA TRP A 49 -3.64 4.39 -4.04
C TRP A 49 -3.76 5.69 -3.25
N GLU A 50 -2.68 6.45 -3.11
CA GLU A 50 -2.68 7.76 -2.44
C GLU A 50 -3.65 8.74 -3.11
N SER A 51 -3.62 8.82 -4.45
CA SER A 51 -4.46 9.73 -5.23
C SER A 51 -5.95 9.35 -5.24
N LYS A 52 -6.26 8.06 -5.08
CA LYS A 52 -7.63 7.52 -5.15
C LYS A 52 -8.16 7.07 -3.80
N LEU A 53 -7.47 7.40 -2.70
CA LEU A 53 -7.75 6.82 -1.39
C LEU A 53 -9.19 7.06 -0.95
N ASP A 54 -9.71 8.26 -1.18
CA ASP A 54 -11.07 8.61 -0.77
C ASP A 54 -12.13 7.80 -1.53
N VAL A 55 -11.88 7.53 -2.83
CA VAL A 55 -12.75 6.66 -3.65
C VAL A 55 -12.66 5.21 -3.16
N ILE A 56 -11.45 4.70 -2.95
CA ILE A 56 -11.21 3.35 -2.43
C ILE A 56 -11.93 3.13 -1.10
N PHE A 57 -11.90 4.14 -0.22
CA PHE A 57 -12.53 4.08 1.09
C PHE A 57 -14.03 4.32 1.07
N SER A 58 -14.59 4.88 -0.01
CA SER A 58 -16.05 5.02 -0.18
C SER A 58 -16.76 3.69 -0.43
N GLU A 59 -16.04 2.67 -0.93
CA GLU A 59 -16.61 1.38 -1.31
C GLU A 59 -16.06 0.23 -0.45
N PRO A 60 -16.90 -0.66 0.12
CA PRO A 60 -16.42 -1.84 0.85
C PRO A 60 -15.49 -2.73 0.02
N ALA A 61 -15.82 -2.95 -1.26
CA ALA A 61 -15.00 -3.74 -2.18
C ALA A 61 -13.64 -3.07 -2.46
N GLY A 62 -13.58 -1.73 -2.50
CA GLY A 62 -12.34 -0.99 -2.63
C GLY A 62 -11.41 -1.21 -1.43
N ARG A 63 -11.93 -1.08 -0.21
CA ARG A 63 -11.18 -1.34 1.03
C ARG A 63 -10.68 -2.78 1.11
N GLU A 64 -11.52 -3.75 0.79
CA GLU A 64 -11.13 -5.17 0.78
C GLU A 64 -10.05 -5.44 -0.28
N GLY A 65 -10.24 -4.92 -1.50
CA GLY A 65 -9.27 -5.04 -2.59
C GLY A 65 -7.91 -4.47 -2.21
N MET A 66 -7.87 -3.26 -1.64
CA MET A 66 -6.65 -2.65 -1.14
C MET A 66 -5.98 -3.51 -0.05
N SER A 67 -6.76 -4.05 0.89
CA SER A 67 -6.21 -4.89 1.97
C SER A 67 -5.55 -6.16 1.43
N ARG A 68 -6.21 -6.85 0.49
CA ARG A 68 -5.67 -8.05 -0.16
C ARG A 68 -4.43 -7.71 -0.98
N HIS A 69 -4.46 -6.61 -1.73
CA HIS A 69 -3.35 -6.23 -2.61
C HIS A 69 -2.12 -5.78 -1.82
N ALA A 70 -2.30 -5.11 -0.68
CA ALA A 70 -1.19 -4.82 0.25
C ALA A 70 -0.56 -6.11 0.80
N GLY A 71 -1.37 -7.13 1.10
CA GLY A 71 -0.90 -8.46 1.49
C GLY A 71 -0.09 -9.16 0.39
N TYR A 72 -0.58 -9.13 -0.86
CA TYR A 72 0.16 -9.66 -2.01
C TYR A 72 1.54 -9.03 -2.16
N TRP A 73 1.64 -7.69 -2.07
CA TRP A 73 2.92 -7.00 -2.16
C TRP A 73 3.86 -7.34 -1.01
N LYS A 74 3.31 -7.50 0.20
CA LYS A 74 4.08 -7.96 1.36
C LYS A 74 4.72 -9.33 1.06
N GLU A 75 3.91 -10.33 0.71
CA GLU A 75 4.38 -11.68 0.41
C GLU A 75 5.37 -11.71 -0.76
N LYS A 76 5.10 -10.93 -1.81
CA LYS A 76 5.98 -10.86 -2.98
C LYS A 76 7.36 -10.33 -2.62
N LEU A 77 7.44 -9.30 -1.77
CA LEU A 77 8.71 -8.76 -1.32
C LEU A 77 9.43 -9.71 -0.35
N GLU A 78 8.70 -10.35 0.57
CA GLU A 78 9.29 -11.35 1.49
C GLU A 78 9.91 -12.54 0.75
N ASN A 79 9.35 -12.93 -0.38
CA ASN A 79 9.88 -14.03 -1.21
C ASN A 79 10.94 -13.59 -2.24
N SER A 80 11.22 -12.29 -2.35
CA SER A 80 12.18 -11.74 -3.33
C SER A 80 13.50 -11.27 -2.70
N ILE A 81 13.64 -11.39 -1.37
CA ILE A 81 14.79 -10.95 -0.58
C ILE A 81 15.30 -12.15 0.22
#